data_AF-A0A7V2TZL9-F1
#
_entry.id   AF-A0A7V2TZL9-F1
#
_cell.length_a   1.000
_cell.length_b   1.000
_cell.length_c   1.000
_cell.angle_alpha   90.00
_cell.angle_beta   90.00
_cell.angle_gamma   90.00
#
_symmetry.space_group_name_H-M   'P 1'
#
loop_
_entity.id
_entity.type
_entity.pdbx_description
1 polymer ?
#
loop_
_entity_poly.entity_id
_entity_poly.type
_entity_poly.pdbx_seq_one_letter_code
_entity_poly.pdbx_strand_id
1 'polypeptide(L)'
;FLQDLQKEFNKRIQGLSPEVSRVLAGYSWPGNIRELRNVLERALILCEGNRIEIEHLPPELFAAPQPSPEGISLFKLPPQGISLDAVEQDFLRQALEMSGGNQVKAARLLGISRDALRYRMKKFPSL
;
A
#
# COMPACT_ATOMS: atom_id res chain seq x y z
N PHE A 1 -15.25 8.29 -0.09
CA PHE A 1 -14.53 7.76 1.08
C PHE A 1 -15.04 8.33 2.40
N LEU A 2 -14.74 9.57 2.78
CA LEU A 2 -15.09 10.08 4.12
C LEU A 2 -16.60 10.11 4.39
N GLN A 3 -17.40 10.47 3.38
CA GLN A 3 -18.87 10.42 3.49
C GLN A 3 -19.40 8.98 3.63
N ASP A 4 -18.79 8.03 2.92
CA ASP A 4 -19.18 6.62 2.98
C ASP A 4 -18.84 6.02 4.35
N LEU A 5 -17.63 6.29 4.86
CA LEU A 5 -17.19 5.86 6.18
C LEU A 5 -18.04 6.48 7.29
N GLN A 6 -18.42 7.75 7.20
CA GLN A 6 -19.33 8.38 8.17
C GLN A 6 -20.68 7.66 8.26
N LYS A 7 -21.24 7.23 7.12
CA LYS A 7 -22.47 6.44 7.08
C LYS A 7 -22.28 5.04 7.68
N GLU A 8 -21.18 4.37 7.33
CA GLU A 8 -20.85 3.02 7.79
C GLU A 8 -20.65 2.95 9.30
N PHE A 9 -19.94 3.92 9.88
CA PHE A 9 -19.63 3.98 11.32
C PHE A 9 -20.64 4.81 12.13
N ASN A 10 -21.72 5.29 11.50
CA ASN A 10 -22.72 6.16 12.11
C ASN A 10 -22.14 7.35 12.88
N LYS A 11 -21.04 7.94 12.36
CA LYS A 11 -20.38 9.13 12.91
C LYS A 11 -20.61 10.32 12.00
N ARG A 12 -20.78 11.51 12.57
CA ARG A 12 -20.82 12.78 11.84
C ARG A 12 -19.67 13.67 12.28
N ILE A 13 -18.78 13.95 11.33
CA ILE A 13 -17.70 14.92 11.48
C ILE A 13 -17.87 16.02 10.42
N GLN A 14 -17.47 17.24 10.76
CA GLN A 14 -17.44 18.39 9.86
C GLN A 14 -16.41 18.22 8.74
N GLY A 15 -15.39 17.38 8.94
CA GLY A 15 -14.40 17.03 7.93
C GLY A 15 -13.00 16.85 8.50
N LEU A 16 -12.02 17.14 7.66
CA LEU A 16 -10.59 17.08 7.99
C LEU A 16 -10.09 18.45 8.40
N SER A 17 -9.08 18.54 9.25
CA SER A 17 -8.36 19.80 9.43
C SER A 17 -7.51 20.14 8.19
N PRO A 18 -7.15 21.43 7.99
CA PRO A 18 -6.32 21.84 6.87
C PRO A 18 -4.95 21.14 6.85
N GLU A 19 -4.40 20.83 8.02
CA GLU A 19 -3.14 20.12 8.18
C GLU A 19 -3.25 18.67 7.72
N VAL A 20 -4.30 17.96 8.14
CA VAL A 20 -4.61 16.61 7.68
C VAL A 20 -4.77 16.58 6.16
N SER A 21 -5.50 17.54 5.60
CA SER A 21 -5.68 17.65 4.14
C SER A 21 -4.34 17.78 3.40
N ARG A 22 -3.42 18.60 3.93
CA ARG A 22 -2.07 18.77 3.35
C ARG A 22 -1.24 17.49 3.42
N VAL A 23 -1.26 16.81 4.57
CA VAL A 23 -0.52 15.54 4.76
C VAL A 23 -1.05 14.47 3.80
N LEU A 24 -2.37 14.30 3.73
CA LEU A 24 -2.98 13.30 2.86
C LEU A 24 -2.75 13.61 1.37
N ALA A 25 -2.71 14.89 0.98
CA ALA A 25 -2.44 15.29 -0.40
C ALA A 25 -0.96 15.17 -0.79
N GLY A 26 -0.05 15.31 0.18
CA GLY A 26 1.39 15.22 -0.03
C GLY A 26 1.96 13.80 0.04
N TYR A 27 1.19 12.84 0.56
CA TYR A 27 1.61 11.44 0.65
C TYR A 27 1.38 10.72 -0.69
N SER A 28 2.32 9.87 -1.09
CA SER A 28 2.30 9.19 -2.40
C SER A 28 1.33 8.02 -2.48
N TRP A 29 0.84 7.50 -1.35
CA TRP A 29 -0.08 6.36 -1.26
C TRP A 29 0.40 5.09 -1.99
N PRO A 30 1.57 4.53 -1.61
CA PRO A 30 2.14 3.35 -2.26
C PRO A 30 1.21 2.11 -2.22
N GLY A 31 0.34 2.02 -1.22
CA GLY A 31 -0.68 0.97 -1.10
C GLY A 31 -1.96 1.22 -1.91
N ASN A 32 -1.97 2.20 -2.82
CA ASN A 32 -3.11 2.68 -3.60
C ASN A 32 -4.24 3.30 -2.75
N ILE A 33 -5.38 3.59 -3.40
CA ILE A 33 -6.60 4.16 -2.77
C ILE A 33 -7.14 3.36 -1.56
N ARG A 34 -6.75 2.07 -1.42
CA ARG A 34 -7.10 1.24 -0.28
C ARG A 34 -6.38 1.68 0.99
N GLU A 35 -5.12 2.10 0.87
CA GLU A 35 -4.34 2.62 1.99
C GLU A 35 -4.96 3.92 2.52
N LEU A 36 -5.32 4.85 1.62
CA LEU A 36 -6.04 6.08 1.98
C LEU A 36 -7.35 5.79 2.72
N ARG A 37 -8.14 4.81 2.25
CA ARG A 37 -9.37 4.41 2.94
C ARG A 37 -9.09 3.89 4.35
N ASN A 38 -8.10 3.01 4.51
CA ASN A 38 -7.74 2.44 5.82
C ASN A 38 -7.27 3.51 6.81
N VAL A 39 -6.46 4.47 6.33
CA VAL A 39 -6.03 5.62 7.13
C VAL A 39 -7.24 6.43 7.60
N LEU A 40 -8.13 6.81 6.68
CA LEU A 40 -9.32 7.60 7.00
C LEU A 40 -10.28 6.86 7.93
N GLU A 41 -10.42 5.55 7.77
CA GLU A 41 -11.23 4.70 8.63
C GLU A 41 -10.70 4.70 10.06
N ARG A 42 -9.40 4.41 10.24
CA ARG A 42 -8.76 4.42 11.55
C ARG A 42 -8.81 5.79 12.21
N ALA A 43 -8.58 6.86 11.45
CA ALA A 43 -8.69 8.22 11.94
C ALA A 43 -10.12 8.56 12.39
N LEU A 44 -11.14 8.11 11.65
CA LEU A 44 -12.55 8.29 12.02
C LEU A 44 -12.92 7.51 13.30
N ILE A 45 -12.37 6.30 13.48
CA ILE A 45 -12.57 5.50 14.69
C ILE A 45 -11.99 6.24 15.91
N LEU A 46 -10.76 6.74 15.80
CA LEU A 46 -10.05 7.44 16.88
C LEU A 46 -10.61 8.86 17.13
N CYS A 47 -11.24 9.48 16.14
CA CYS A 47 -11.83 10.80 16.27
C CYS A 47 -13.03 10.76 17.24
N GLU A 48 -12.84 11.31 18.43
CA GLU A 48 -13.90 11.55 19.41
C GLU A 48 -14.60 12.91 19.19
N GLY A 49 -13.92 13.83 18.50
CA GLY A 49 -14.42 15.16 18.16
C GLY A 49 -15.23 15.21 16.86
N ASN A 50 -15.53 16.44 16.42
CA ASN A 50 -16.26 16.70 15.18
C ASN A 50 -15.35 16.92 13.96
N ARG A 51 -14.03 16.72 14.08
CA ARG A 51 -13.04 16.95 13.02
C ARG A 51 -11.85 16.02 13.20
N ILE A 52 -11.35 15.45 12.11
CA ILE A 52 -10.12 14.65 12.13
C ILE A 52 -8.92 15.59 12.16
N GLU A 53 -8.18 15.51 13.26
CA GLU A 53 -6.92 16.21 13.50
C GLU A 53 -5.68 15.33 13.27
N ILE A 54 -4.50 15.95 13.19
CA ILE A 54 -3.22 15.28 12.90
C ILE A 54 -2.92 14.11 13.84
N GLU A 55 -3.30 14.22 15.11
CA GLU A 55 -3.09 13.19 16.14
C GLU A 55 -3.85 11.89 15.88
N HIS A 56 -4.89 11.93 15.04
CA HIS A 56 -5.66 10.76 14.62
C HIS A 56 -5.02 10.04 13.43
N LEU A 57 -4.02 10.64 12.78
CA LEU A 57 -3.34 10.03 11.65
C LEU A 57 -2.22 9.07 12.10
N PRO A 58 -1.98 8.00 11.32
CA PRO A 58 -0.83 7.12 11.53
C PRO A 58 0.50 7.87 11.49
N PRO A 59 1.45 7.58 12.41
CA PRO A 59 2.75 8.25 12.45
C PRO A 59 3.57 8.06 11.16
N GLU A 60 3.31 7.00 10.40
CA GLU A 60 3.97 6.67 9.14
C GLU A 60 3.74 7.74 8.06
N LEU A 61 2.65 8.51 8.14
CA LEU A 61 2.38 9.62 7.21
C LEU A 61 3.26 10.85 7.47
N PHE A 62 3.86 10.93 8.66
CA PHE A 62 4.80 12.00 9.04
C PHE A 62 6.26 11.58 8.91
N ALA A 63 6.52 10.28 8.69
CA ALA A 63 7.85 9.81 8.39
C ALA A 63 8.28 10.37 7.03
N ALA A 64 9.56 10.77 6.92
CA ALA A 64 10.13 11.22 5.65
C ALA A 64 9.80 10.18 4.56
N PRO A 65 9.40 10.63 3.35
CA PRO A 65 8.96 9.74 2.29
C PRO A 65 10.06 8.71 2.07
N GLN A 66 9.77 7.46 2.44
CA GLN A 66 10.60 6.36 1.99
C GLN A 66 10.42 6.35 0.48
N PRO A 67 11.50 6.50 -0.32
CA PRO A 67 11.38 6.43 -1.76
C PRO A 67 10.80 5.06 -2.09
N SER A 68 9.51 5.03 -2.43
CA SER A 68 8.92 3.89 -3.10
C SER A 68 9.60 3.80 -4.47
N PRO A 69 10.13 2.63 -4.88
CA PRO A 69 10.74 2.46 -6.21
C PRO A 69 9.77 2.74 -7.37
N GLU A 70 8.48 2.89 -7.07
CA GLU A 70 7.39 3.15 -8.00
C GLU A 70 7.47 4.59 -8.53
N GLY A 71 8.21 4.76 -9.62
CA GLY A 71 8.34 6.03 -10.33
C GLY A 71 9.53 6.06 -11.28
N ILE A 72 10.52 5.21 -11.04
CA ILE A 72 11.60 4.98 -12.00
C ILE A 72 11.16 3.80 -12.86
N SER A 73 10.79 4.06 -14.12
CA SER A 73 10.69 3.00 -15.14
C SER A 73 12.11 2.49 -15.43
N LEU A 74 12.66 1.70 -14.50
CA LEU A 74 13.94 1.01 -14.64
C LEU A 74 13.85 -0.07 -15.72
N PHE A 75 12.64 -0.57 -15.98
CA PHE A 75 12.40 -1.65 -16.92
C PHE A 75 11.85 -1.11 -18.24
N LYS A 76 12.65 -1.21 -19.31
CA LYS A 76 12.22 -0.96 -20.68
C LYS A 76 11.86 -2.29 -21.33
N LEU A 77 10.64 -2.39 -21.86
CA LEU A 77 10.22 -3.55 -22.62
C LEU A 77 11.02 -3.62 -23.94
N PRO A 78 11.70 -4.74 -24.24
CA PRO A 78 12.44 -4.86 -25.49
C PRO A 78 11.48 -5.02 -26.68
N PRO A 79 11.88 -4.63 -27.90
CA PRO A 79 11.00 -4.65 -29.07
C PRO A 79 10.57 -6.05 -29.50
N GLN A 80 11.27 -7.11 -29.07
CA GLN A 80 10.88 -8.50 -29.34
C GLN A 80 9.82 -9.02 -28.34
N GLY A 81 9.47 -8.23 -27.32
CA GLY A 81 8.63 -8.64 -26.21
C GLY A 81 9.37 -9.55 -25.21
N ILE A 82 8.70 -9.87 -24.09
CA ILE A 82 9.16 -10.83 -23.08
C ILE A 82 7.96 -11.64 -22.58
N SER A 83 8.24 -12.81 -22.00
CA SER A 83 7.23 -13.56 -21.24
C SER A 83 7.05 -12.93 -19.86
N LEU A 84 5.87 -12.36 -19.61
CA LEU A 84 5.54 -11.80 -18.30
C LEU A 84 5.59 -12.89 -17.20
N ASP A 85 5.17 -14.11 -17.52
CA ASP A 85 5.20 -15.24 -16.59
C ASP A 85 6.64 -15.63 -16.21
N ALA A 86 7.58 -15.58 -17.15
CA ALA A 86 8.99 -15.88 -16.87
C ALA A 86 9.62 -14.82 -15.96
N VAL A 87 9.32 -13.54 -16.20
CA VAL A 87 9.76 -12.42 -15.36
C VAL A 87 9.14 -12.52 -13.96
N GLU A 88 7.84 -12.80 -13.88
CA GLU A 88 7.13 -12.98 -12.62
C GLU A 88 7.72 -14.14 -11.81
N GLN A 89 8.00 -15.29 -12.46
CA GLN A 89 8.62 -16.44 -11.82
C GLN A 89 10.04 -16.13 -11.30
N ASP A 90 10.84 -15.43 -12.09
CA ASP A 90 12.20 -15.04 -11.72
C ASP A 90 12.21 -14.10 -10.50
N PHE A 91 11.35 -13.08 -10.48
CA PHE A 91 11.22 -12.20 -9.32
C PHE A 91 10.72 -12.91 -8.07
N LEU A 92 9.77 -13.84 -8.21
CA LEU A 92 9.31 -14.64 -7.08
C LEU A 92 10.44 -15.48 -6.48
N ARG A 93 11.26 -16.12 -7.32
CA ARG A 93 12.42 -16.90 -6.89
C ARG A 93 13.42 -16.03 -6.13
N GLN A 94 13.84 -14.92 -6.73
CA GLN A 94 14.80 -14.00 -6.12
C GLN A 94 14.31 -13.47 -4.77
N ALA A 95 13.04 -13.07 -4.68
CA ALA A 95 12.47 -12.59 -3.41
C ALA A 95 12.41 -13.68 -2.33
N LEU A 96 12.14 -14.94 -2.71
CA LEU A 96 12.17 -16.08 -1.79
C LEU A 96 13.60 -16.38 -1.33
N GLU A 97 14.58 -16.40 -2.23
CA GLU A 97 15.99 -16.60 -1.90
C GLU A 97 16.51 -15.49 -0.95
N MET A 98 16.29 -14.22 -1.28
CA MET A 98 16.71 -13.07 -0.46
C MET A 98 16.05 -13.06 0.93
N SER A 99 14.86 -13.65 1.04
CA SER A 99 14.13 -13.73 2.31
C SER A 99 14.34 -15.04 3.08
N GLY A 100 15.16 -15.96 2.57
CA GLY A 100 15.36 -17.30 3.15
C GLY A 100 14.06 -18.11 3.22
N GLY A 101 13.19 -17.98 2.22
CA GLY A 101 11.88 -18.65 2.16
C GLY A 101 10.78 -18.00 3.01
N ASN A 102 11.06 -16.86 3.67
CA ASN A 102 10.04 -16.17 4.45
C ASN A 102 9.05 -15.43 3.54
N GLN A 103 7.88 -16.03 3.31
CA GLN A 103 6.82 -15.50 2.44
C GLN A 103 6.37 -14.07 2.80
N VAL A 104 6.35 -13.69 4.09
CA VAL A 104 5.94 -12.33 4.48
C VAL A 104 7.00 -11.31 4.06
N LYS A 105 8.28 -11.65 4.27
CA LYS A 105 9.41 -10.82 3.84
C LYS A 105 9.53 -10.77 2.31
N ALA A 106 9.36 -11.90 1.61
CA ALA A 106 9.35 -11.97 0.15
C ALA A 106 8.26 -11.09 -0.47
N ALA A 107 7.03 -11.18 0.06
CA ALA A 107 5.91 -10.35 -0.39
C ALA A 107 6.20 -8.86 -0.21
N ARG A 108 6.83 -8.49 0.92
CA ARG A 108 7.26 -7.11 1.19
C ARG A 108 8.33 -6.64 0.19
N LEU A 109 9.31 -7.48 -0.16
CA LEU A 109 10.34 -7.15 -1.16
C LEU A 109 9.72 -6.90 -2.53
N LEU A 110 8.68 -7.66 -2.90
CA LEU A 110 7.96 -7.52 -4.16
C LEU A 110 6.86 -6.46 -4.15
N GLY A 111 6.64 -5.78 -3.02
CA GLY A 111 5.57 -4.76 -2.91
C GLY A 111 4.15 -5.32 -3.01
N ILE A 112 3.93 -6.61 -2.73
CA ILE A 112 2.61 -7.26 -2.82
C ILE A 112 2.14 -7.81 -1.46
N SER A 113 0.86 -8.15 -1.36
CA SER A 113 0.34 -8.83 -0.17
C SER A 113 0.80 -10.28 -0.10
N ARG A 114 0.84 -10.84 1.12
CA ARG A 114 1.16 -12.26 1.34
C ARG A 114 0.23 -13.20 0.56
N ASP A 115 -1.06 -12.89 0.51
CA ASP A 115 -2.02 -13.73 -0.20
C ASP A 115 -1.82 -13.67 -1.71
N ALA A 116 -1.44 -12.50 -2.24
CA ALA A 116 -1.08 -12.34 -3.64
C ALA A 116 0.21 -13.10 -3.99
N LEU A 117 1.20 -13.13 -3.08
CA LEU A 117 2.39 -13.96 -3.23
C LEU A 117 2.01 -15.45 -3.27
N ARG A 118 1.19 -15.92 -2.32
CA ARG A 118 0.75 -17.32 -2.25
C ARG A 118 0.00 -17.78 -3.49
N TYR A 119 -0.88 -16.92 -4.01
CA TYR A 119 -1.60 -17.19 -5.26
C TYR A 119 -0.63 -17.37 -6.43
N ARG A 120 0.38 -16.50 -6.54
CA ARG A 120 1.42 -16.59 -7.57
C ARG A 120 2.32 -17.82 -7.41
N MET A 121 2.68 -18.19 -6.18
CA MET A 121 3.44 -19.43 -5.93
C MET A 121 2.65 -20.67 -6.36
N LYS A 122 1.32 -20.69 -6.20
CA LYS A 122 0.48 -21.79 -6.71
C LYS A 122 0.44 -21.86 -8.24
N LYS A 123 0.53 -20.69 -8.90
CA LYS A 123 0.62 -20.60 -10.37
C LYS A 123 1.94 -21.18 -10.89
N PHE A 124 3.02 -21.11 -10.10
CA PHE A 124 4.35 -21.60 -10.46
C PHE A 124 4.87 -22.65 -9.46
N PRO A 125 4.40 -23.91 -9.52
CA PRO A 125 4.77 -24.95 -8.56
C PRO A 125 6.24 -25.41 -8.64
N SER A 126 7.02 -24.91 -9.59
CA SER A 126 8.46 -25.19 -9.78
C SER A 126 9.39 -24.17 -9.10
N LEU A 127 8.86 -23.40 -8.14
CA LEU A 127 9.58 -22.44 -7.29
C LEU A 127 9.99 -23.04 -5.95
#